data_AF-A0A644VXH2-F1
#
_entry.id   AF-A0A644VXH2-F1
#
_cell.length_a   1.000
_cell.length_b   1.000
_cell.length_c   1.000
_cell.angle_alpha   90.00
_cell.angle_beta   90.00
_cell.angle_gamma   90.00
#
_symmetry.space_group_name_H-M   'P 1'
#
loop_
_entity.id
_entity.type
_entity.pdbx_description
1 polymer ?
#
loop_
_entity_poly.entity_id
_entity_poly.type
_entity_poly.pdbx_seq_one_letter_code
_entity_poly.pdbx_strand_id
1 'polypeptide(L)'
;MRAQVVSEPAVLKGAAISLRFFSTLPLDQIEVKFLHGHEYSVDDARAEMKQHLKKLAGDGDIDGAMRFIVDRKMNALISGATDSGKTVFARKMLSFVPDHERMITIEDAAELVPAQPNVVTLIADRDSKARTPDILLTSCLRMRPDRLIVGEVRGREAMTFIEAINTGHGGSMTTIHAETPKLALAKLAIMALKAELPLTYADTLRYIQSSIDVVIQTGRAGGDRGVLEFYLPDSIDHGGPTDV
;
A
#
# COMPACT_ATOMS: atom_id res chain seq x y z
N MET A 1 -10.02 25.50 8.70
CA MET A 1 -8.80 24.90 8.11
C MET A 1 -8.27 23.83 9.06
N ARG A 2 -7.74 22.71 8.55
CA ARG A 2 -6.90 21.78 9.33
C ARG A 2 -5.46 21.93 8.87
N ALA A 3 -4.52 21.89 9.81
CA ALA A 3 -3.10 21.93 9.51
C ALA A 3 -2.42 20.71 10.14
N GLN A 4 -1.53 20.07 9.38
CA GLN A 4 -0.63 19.03 9.86
C GLN A 4 0.80 19.51 9.62
N VAL A 5 1.64 19.46 10.64
CA VAL A 5 3.05 19.84 10.56
C VAL A 5 3.87 18.68 11.09
N VAL A 6 4.88 18.28 10.33
CA VAL A 6 5.90 17.31 10.74
C VAL A 6 7.26 17.94 10.48
N SER A 7 8.11 18.00 11.51
CA SER A 7 9.45 18.61 11.45
C SER A 7 10.53 17.57 11.67
N GLU A 8 11.79 18.00 11.53
CA GLU A 8 12.94 17.22 12.01
C GLU A 8 12.74 16.80 13.49
N PRO A 9 13.20 15.60 13.88
CA PRO A 9 13.94 14.62 13.08
C PRO A 9 13.03 13.65 12.29
N ALA A 10 11.70 13.88 12.26
CA ALA A 10 10.78 12.97 11.60
C ALA A 10 10.73 13.14 10.09
N VAL A 11 10.95 14.34 9.56
CA VAL A 11 11.32 14.52 8.14
C VAL A 11 12.83 14.57 8.00
N LEU A 12 13.36 14.12 6.85
CA LEU A 12 14.81 14.09 6.59
C LEU A 12 15.46 15.48 6.63
N LYS A 13 14.72 16.53 6.22
CA LYS A 13 15.18 17.93 6.28
C LYS A 13 14.01 18.90 6.32
N GLY A 14 14.10 19.93 7.17
CA GLY A 14 13.15 21.03 7.26
C GLY A 14 11.82 20.64 7.92
N ALA A 15 10.71 20.91 7.23
CA ALA A 15 9.36 20.58 7.70
C ALA A 15 8.42 20.27 6.53
N ALA A 16 7.49 19.35 6.75
CA ALA A 16 6.35 19.11 5.89
C ALA A 16 5.10 19.74 6.50
N ILE A 17 4.46 20.65 5.76
CA ILE A 17 3.24 21.35 6.17
C ILE A 17 2.12 20.99 5.18
N SER A 18 1.04 20.42 5.69
CA SER A 18 -0.17 20.13 4.92
C SER A 18 -1.33 20.95 5.46
N LEU A 19 -1.94 21.76 4.60
CA LEU A 19 -3.12 22.58 4.92
C LEU A 19 -4.33 22.05 4.16
N ARG A 20 -5.41 21.75 4.87
CA ARG A 20 -6.70 21.38 4.30
C ARG A 20 -7.70 22.50 4.57
N PHE A 21 -8.12 23.15 3.48
CA PHE A 21 -9.21 24.11 3.49
C PHE A 21 -10.53 23.35 3.35
N PHE A 22 -11.55 23.79 4.08
CA PHE A 22 -12.89 23.23 3.96
C PHE A 22 -13.57 23.94 2.80
N SER A 23 -14.07 23.17 1.83
CA SER A 23 -14.92 23.72 0.79
C SER A 23 -16.35 23.84 1.32
N THR A 24 -17.02 24.94 1.03
CA THR A 24 -18.45 25.13 1.28
C THR A 24 -19.14 25.32 -0.07
N LEU A 25 -19.67 24.23 -0.62
CA LEU A 25 -20.55 24.27 -1.78
C LEU A 25 -22.00 24.43 -1.27
N PRO A 26 -22.77 25.40 -1.79
CA PRO A 26 -24.20 25.50 -1.52
C PRO A 26 -24.93 24.21 -1.93
N LEU A 27 -25.89 23.75 -1.12
CA LEU A 27 -26.56 22.46 -1.33
C LEU A 27 -27.34 22.40 -2.65
N ASP A 28 -27.87 23.52 -3.10
CA ASP A 28 -28.57 23.69 -4.37
C ASP A 28 -27.64 23.53 -5.60
N GLN A 29 -26.33 23.59 -5.41
CA GLN A 29 -25.32 23.37 -6.45
C GLN A 29 -24.78 21.93 -6.47
N ILE A 30 -25.22 21.07 -5.54
CA ILE A 30 -24.77 19.67 -5.47
C ILE A 30 -25.65 18.80 -6.37
N GLU A 31 -25.14 18.47 -7.56
CA GLU A 31 -25.74 17.48 -8.45
C GLU A 31 -25.23 16.07 -8.11
N VAL A 32 -26.13 15.13 -7.79
CA VAL A 32 -25.79 13.72 -7.58
C VAL A 32 -26.13 12.92 -8.83
N LYS A 33 -25.14 12.21 -9.38
CA LYS A 33 -25.30 11.37 -10.57
C LYS A 33 -24.34 10.18 -10.55
N PHE A 34 -24.63 9.17 -11.36
CA PHE A 34 -23.64 8.16 -11.69
C PHE A 34 -22.46 8.79 -12.44
N LEU A 35 -21.25 8.54 -11.96
CA LEU A 35 -20.03 9.04 -12.58
C LEU A 35 -19.77 8.44 -13.97
N HIS A 36 -20.30 7.24 -14.21
CA HIS A 36 -20.23 6.53 -15.49
C HIS A 36 -21.53 6.64 -16.31
N GLY A 37 -22.47 7.50 -15.91
CA GLY A 37 -23.81 7.62 -16.52
C GLY A 37 -24.77 6.46 -16.19
N HIS A 38 -24.25 5.33 -15.70
CA HIS A 38 -24.98 4.19 -15.19
C HIS A 38 -24.32 3.63 -13.92
N GLU A 39 -25.00 2.72 -13.25
CA GLU A 39 -24.43 1.96 -12.12
C GLU A 39 -23.15 1.23 -12.57
N TYR A 40 -22.09 1.37 -11.79
CA TYR A 40 -20.77 0.81 -12.09
C TYR A 40 -20.27 0.03 -10.88
N SER A 41 -20.09 -1.28 -11.07
CA SER A 41 -19.57 -2.17 -10.03
C SER A 41 -18.07 -2.00 -9.89
N VAL A 42 -17.65 -1.45 -8.76
CA VAL A 42 -16.22 -1.28 -8.44
C VAL A 42 -15.53 -2.61 -8.12
N ASP A 43 -16.29 -3.61 -7.66
CA ASP A 43 -15.76 -4.95 -7.39
C ASP A 43 -15.48 -5.71 -8.69
N ASP A 44 -16.39 -5.64 -9.68
CA ASP A 44 -16.16 -6.25 -11.00
C ASP A 44 -14.97 -5.60 -11.70
N ALA A 45 -14.87 -4.27 -11.66
CA ALA A 45 -13.74 -3.53 -12.19
C ALA A 45 -12.41 -3.96 -11.53
N ARG A 46 -12.42 -4.19 -10.22
CA ARG A 46 -11.26 -4.66 -9.48
C ARG A 46 -10.87 -6.09 -9.86
N ALA A 47 -11.85 -6.97 -10.09
CA ALA A 47 -11.63 -8.33 -10.56
C ALA A 47 -11.03 -8.36 -11.98
N GLU A 48 -11.58 -7.58 -12.92
CA GLU A 48 -11.06 -7.43 -14.28
C GLU A 48 -9.61 -6.92 -14.28
N MET A 49 -9.32 -5.93 -13.43
CA MET A 49 -7.97 -5.40 -13.25
C MET A 49 -6.98 -6.48 -12.80
N LYS A 50 -7.35 -7.31 -11.81
CA LYS A 50 -6.53 -8.45 -11.37
C LYS A 50 -6.30 -9.45 -12.49
N GLN A 51 -7.32 -9.77 -13.31
CA GLN A 51 -7.16 -10.66 -14.45
C GLN A 51 -6.20 -10.10 -15.51
N HIS A 52 -6.27 -8.80 -15.80
CA HIS A 52 -5.34 -8.17 -16.73
C HIS A 52 -3.90 -8.21 -16.23
N LEU A 53 -3.67 -7.92 -14.93
CA LEU A 53 -2.35 -8.04 -14.33
C LEU A 53 -1.81 -9.48 -14.40
N LYS A 54 -2.67 -10.48 -14.14
CA LYS A 54 -2.31 -11.90 -14.27
C LYS A 54 -1.81 -12.23 -15.67
N LYS A 55 -2.44 -11.66 -16.71
CA LYS A 55 -2.03 -11.85 -18.11
C LYS A 55 -0.66 -11.23 -18.38
N LEU A 56 -0.45 -9.96 -18.03
CA LEU A 56 0.84 -9.28 -18.20
C LEU A 56 1.98 -10.04 -17.52
N ALA A 57 1.76 -10.49 -16.28
CA ALA A 57 2.74 -11.27 -15.53
C ALA A 57 3.00 -12.64 -16.18
N GLY A 58 1.96 -13.33 -16.66
CA GLY A 58 2.08 -14.62 -17.35
C GLY A 58 2.80 -14.55 -18.69
N ASP A 59 2.68 -13.42 -19.40
CA ASP A 59 3.37 -13.15 -20.66
C ASP A 59 4.85 -12.76 -20.45
N GLY A 60 5.28 -12.60 -19.19
CA GLY A 60 6.65 -12.21 -18.83
C GLY A 60 6.92 -10.71 -18.96
N ASP A 61 5.91 -9.88 -19.20
CA ASP A 61 6.03 -8.43 -19.29
C ASP A 61 6.06 -7.78 -17.89
N ILE A 62 7.23 -7.88 -17.24
CA ILE A 62 7.43 -7.38 -15.86
C ILE A 62 7.30 -5.86 -15.78
N ASP A 63 7.84 -5.13 -16.76
CA ASP A 63 7.77 -3.67 -16.81
C ASP A 63 6.33 -3.20 -17.08
N GLY A 64 5.61 -3.86 -17.99
CA GLY A 64 4.18 -3.62 -18.23
C GLY A 64 3.33 -3.92 -16.99
N ALA A 65 3.60 -5.03 -16.29
CA ALA A 65 2.93 -5.35 -15.03
C ALA A 65 3.17 -4.28 -13.96
N MET A 66 4.42 -3.81 -13.78
CA MET A 66 4.74 -2.75 -12.83
C MET A 66 4.03 -1.43 -13.16
N ARG A 67 4.05 -1.02 -14.43
CA ARG A 67 3.32 0.19 -14.90
C ARG A 67 1.83 0.05 -14.64
N PHE A 68 1.25 -1.10 -14.98
CA PHE A 68 -0.17 -1.36 -14.76
C PHE A 68 -0.56 -1.26 -13.29
N ILE A 69 0.21 -1.89 -12.39
CA ILE A 69 0.00 -1.79 -10.93
C ILE A 69 0.02 -0.34 -10.46
N VAL A 70 0.98 0.44 -10.95
CA VAL A 70 1.14 1.85 -10.59
C VAL A 70 -0.02 2.69 -11.13
N ASP A 71 -0.31 2.61 -12.42
CA ASP A 71 -1.33 3.41 -13.11
C ASP A 71 -2.73 3.13 -12.58
N ARG A 72 -3.01 1.87 -12.21
CA ARG A 72 -4.29 1.47 -11.64
C ARG A 72 -4.39 1.63 -10.13
N LYS A 73 -3.34 2.17 -9.48
CA LYS A 73 -3.28 2.37 -8.03
C LYS A 73 -3.62 1.09 -7.25
N MET A 74 -3.06 -0.04 -7.67
CA MET A 74 -3.21 -1.31 -6.97
C MET A 74 -2.37 -1.32 -5.69
N ASN A 75 -2.94 -1.81 -4.59
CA ASN A 75 -2.24 -1.98 -3.31
C ASN A 75 -1.30 -3.19 -3.40
N ALA A 76 0.01 -2.94 -3.29
CA ALA A 76 1.03 -3.94 -3.53
C ALA A 76 1.82 -4.31 -2.27
N LEU A 77 1.99 -5.61 -2.03
CA LEU A 77 2.88 -6.14 -1.00
C LEU A 77 4.10 -6.77 -1.67
N ILE A 78 5.29 -6.25 -1.43
CA ILE A 78 6.52 -6.81 -1.99
C ILE A 78 7.15 -7.74 -0.95
N SER A 79 7.21 -9.03 -1.23
CA SER A 79 7.74 -10.03 -0.32
C SER A 79 9.01 -10.68 -0.84
N GLY A 80 9.78 -11.30 0.07
CA GLY A 80 11.04 -11.96 -0.27
C GLY A 80 11.97 -12.10 0.94
N ALA A 81 12.90 -13.05 0.87
CA ALA A 81 13.94 -13.24 1.87
C ALA A 81 14.84 -11.99 2.04
N THR A 82 15.75 -12.01 2.99
CA THR A 82 16.80 -10.97 3.08
C THR A 82 17.63 -10.96 1.80
N ASP A 83 17.98 -9.77 1.32
CA ASP A 83 18.80 -9.58 0.11
C ASP A 83 18.19 -10.12 -1.21
N SER A 84 16.87 -10.31 -1.25
CA SER A 84 16.10 -10.76 -2.43
C SER A 84 15.83 -9.67 -3.48
N GLY A 85 16.13 -8.40 -3.16
CA GLY A 85 15.89 -7.27 -4.06
C GLY A 85 14.56 -6.53 -3.85
N LYS A 86 13.81 -6.78 -2.77
CA LYS A 86 12.55 -6.07 -2.44
C LYS A 86 12.64 -4.56 -2.62
N THR A 87 13.60 -3.91 -1.94
CA THR A 87 13.77 -2.44 -2.00
C THR A 87 14.12 -1.98 -3.41
N VAL A 88 14.95 -2.72 -4.14
CA VAL A 88 15.30 -2.39 -5.54
C VAL A 88 14.07 -2.46 -6.44
N PHE A 89 13.25 -3.49 -6.28
CA PHE A 89 12.01 -3.64 -7.02
C PHE A 89 11.00 -2.52 -6.67
N ALA A 90 10.86 -2.21 -5.38
CA ALA A 90 10.03 -1.09 -4.92
C ALA A 90 10.48 0.23 -5.54
N ARG A 91 11.79 0.54 -5.54
CA ARG A 91 12.35 1.73 -6.18
C ARG A 91 12.03 1.79 -7.69
N LYS A 92 12.15 0.67 -8.39
CA LYS A 92 11.81 0.58 -9.82
C LYS A 92 10.32 0.83 -10.05
N MET A 93 9.43 0.24 -9.25
CA MET A 93 8.00 0.54 -9.30
C MET A 93 7.71 2.03 -9.06
N LEU A 94 8.33 2.62 -8.04
CA LEU A 94 8.17 4.04 -7.73
C LEU A 94 8.61 4.93 -8.88
N SER A 95 9.58 4.52 -9.71
CA SER A 95 9.99 5.28 -10.91
C SER A 95 8.90 5.41 -11.99
N PHE A 96 7.85 4.59 -11.93
CA PHE A 96 6.69 4.71 -12.83
C PHE A 96 5.59 5.62 -12.27
N VAL A 97 5.67 6.06 -11.01
CA VAL A 97 4.65 6.94 -10.43
C VAL A 97 4.70 8.30 -11.13
N PRO A 98 3.56 8.84 -11.62
CA PRO A 98 3.52 10.14 -12.27
C PRO A 98 3.99 11.29 -11.36
N ASP A 99 4.69 12.28 -11.93
CA ASP A 99 5.28 13.41 -11.19
C ASP A 99 4.27 14.30 -10.45
N HIS A 100 2.99 14.26 -10.86
CA HIS A 100 1.93 15.06 -10.24
C HIS A 100 1.39 14.43 -8.95
N GLU A 101 1.68 13.16 -8.68
CA GLU A 101 1.23 12.47 -7.47
C GLU A 101 2.10 12.84 -6.27
N ARG A 102 1.45 13.08 -5.14
CA ARG A 102 2.10 13.30 -3.84
C ARG A 102 2.36 11.96 -3.16
N MET A 103 3.60 11.69 -2.82
CA MET A 103 3.97 10.48 -2.08
C MET A 103 4.48 10.79 -0.69
N ILE A 104 4.17 9.90 0.24
CA ILE A 104 4.80 9.90 1.55
C ILE A 104 5.45 8.54 1.78
N THR A 105 6.75 8.55 2.09
CA THR A 105 7.49 7.35 2.48
C THR A 105 7.69 7.33 3.99
N ILE A 106 7.63 6.15 4.61
CA ILE A 106 7.93 5.93 6.04
C ILE A 106 8.95 4.82 6.11
N GLU A 107 10.16 5.12 6.58
CA GLU A 107 11.30 4.22 6.51
C GLU A 107 12.16 4.32 7.77
N ASP A 108 12.79 3.23 8.22
CA ASP A 108 13.74 3.28 9.33
C ASP A 108 15.03 4.04 8.89
N ALA A 109 15.42 3.88 7.63
CA ALA A 109 16.47 4.62 6.95
C ALA A 109 16.00 4.96 5.52
N ALA A 110 16.39 6.12 4.98
CA ALA A 110 15.95 6.55 3.65
C ALA A 110 16.60 5.71 2.54
N GLU A 111 15.90 4.66 2.08
CA GLU A 111 16.37 3.74 1.04
C GLU A 111 15.58 3.85 -0.27
N LEU A 112 14.32 4.30 -0.23
CA LEU A 112 13.45 4.34 -1.41
C LEU A 112 13.77 5.52 -2.35
N VAL A 113 14.12 6.68 -1.80
CA VAL A 113 14.55 7.90 -2.52
C VAL A 113 13.79 8.11 -3.85
N PRO A 114 12.46 8.32 -3.82
CA PRO A 114 11.67 8.53 -5.04
C PRO A 114 12.11 9.82 -5.75
N ALA A 115 12.04 9.84 -7.08
CA ALA A 115 12.50 10.97 -7.90
C ALA A 115 11.44 12.06 -8.10
N GLN A 116 10.19 11.77 -7.76
CA GLN A 116 9.06 12.67 -7.95
C GLN A 116 9.22 13.96 -7.14
N PRO A 117 8.72 15.10 -7.64
CA PRO A 117 8.94 16.40 -7.00
C PRO A 117 8.18 16.57 -5.68
N ASN A 118 7.05 15.88 -5.50
CA ASN A 118 6.17 16.06 -4.34
C ASN A 118 6.25 14.86 -3.38
N VAL A 119 7.40 14.67 -2.75
CA VAL A 119 7.67 13.57 -1.84
C VAL A 119 7.96 14.08 -0.43
N VAL A 120 7.37 13.44 0.57
CA VAL A 120 7.80 13.60 1.97
C VAL A 120 8.33 12.26 2.48
N THR A 121 9.60 12.23 2.86
CA THR A 121 10.20 11.05 3.50
C THR A 121 10.22 11.24 5.01
N LEU A 122 9.52 10.34 5.69
CA LEU A 122 9.46 10.27 7.13
C LEU A 122 10.40 9.17 7.65
N ILE A 123 11.25 9.52 8.62
CA ILE A 123 12.19 8.60 9.25
C ILE A 123 11.60 8.07 10.54
N ALA A 124 11.24 6.79 10.54
CA ALA A 124 10.73 6.10 11.70
C ALA A 124 11.86 5.72 12.65
N ASP A 125 11.53 5.70 13.94
CA ASP A 125 12.37 5.20 15.00
C ASP A 125 11.51 4.31 15.88
N ARG A 126 11.75 3.01 15.78
CA ARG A 126 10.95 1.98 16.44
C ARG A 126 11.11 1.98 17.95
N ASP A 127 12.21 2.52 18.46
CA ASP A 127 12.49 2.66 19.89
C ASP A 127 11.95 3.98 20.46
N SER A 128 11.55 4.91 19.58
CA SER A 128 10.93 6.18 19.97
C SER A 128 9.49 5.98 20.46
N LYS A 129 9.07 6.80 21.43
CA LYS A 129 7.66 6.89 21.85
C LYS A 129 6.79 7.74 20.92
N ALA A 130 7.39 8.54 20.05
CA ALA A 130 6.68 9.55 19.26
C ALA A 130 6.88 9.42 17.75
N ARG A 131 7.84 8.59 17.31
CA ARG A 131 8.25 8.46 15.91
C ARG A 131 8.23 7.01 15.42
N THR A 132 7.43 6.15 16.05
CA THR A 132 7.23 4.79 15.54
C THR A 132 6.59 4.83 14.15
N PRO A 133 6.78 3.79 13.32
CA PRO A 133 6.10 3.69 12.03
C PRO A 133 4.59 3.88 12.15
N ASP A 134 3.97 3.30 13.19
CA ASP A 134 2.54 3.38 13.47
C ASP A 134 2.05 4.83 13.71
N ILE A 135 2.77 5.60 14.52
CA ILE A 135 2.46 7.01 14.79
C ILE A 135 2.63 7.85 13.54
N LEU A 136 3.73 7.65 12.80
CA LEU A 136 3.99 8.38 11.56
C LEU A 136 2.94 8.08 10.50
N LEU A 137 2.53 6.82 10.37
CA LEU A 137 1.51 6.41 9.43
C LEU A 137 0.16 7.09 9.74
N THR A 138 -0.22 7.13 11.02
CA THR A 138 -1.41 7.87 11.49
C THR A 138 -1.32 9.37 11.18
N SER A 139 -0.12 9.96 11.29
CA SER A 139 0.14 11.35 10.93
C SER A 139 -0.05 11.60 9.42
N CYS A 140 0.42 10.66 8.58
CA CYS A 140 0.34 10.76 7.12
C CYS A 140 -1.08 10.88 6.58
N LEU A 141 -2.06 10.28 7.25
CA LEU A 141 -3.48 10.38 6.86
C LEU A 141 -4.00 11.83 6.86
N ARG A 142 -3.32 12.74 7.56
CA ARG A 142 -3.63 14.18 7.57
C ARG A 142 -2.79 14.99 6.58
N MET A 143 -1.83 14.35 5.94
CA MET A 143 -0.87 14.98 5.02
C MET A 143 -1.31 14.89 3.54
N ARG A 144 -2.46 14.27 3.27
CA ARG A 144 -3.09 14.10 1.95
C ARG A 144 -2.14 13.47 0.92
N PRO A 145 -1.56 12.29 1.17
CA PRO A 145 -0.82 11.58 0.14
C PRO A 145 -1.76 11.06 -0.96
N ASP A 146 -1.28 11.03 -2.19
CA ASP A 146 -1.86 10.19 -3.24
C ASP A 146 -1.41 8.74 -3.11
N ARG A 147 -0.21 8.49 -2.54
CA ARG A 147 0.32 7.17 -2.21
C ARG A 147 1.07 7.15 -0.89
N LEU A 148 0.91 6.06 -0.14
CA LEU A 148 1.61 5.80 1.11
C LEU A 148 2.56 4.62 0.93
N ILE A 149 3.85 4.85 1.14
CA ILE A 149 4.87 3.83 0.96
C ILE A 149 5.52 3.55 2.31
N VAL A 150 5.35 2.34 2.83
CA VAL A 150 6.00 1.93 4.08
C VAL A 150 7.17 1.04 3.71
N GLY A 151 8.39 1.47 4.01
CA GLY A 151 9.61 0.76 3.63
C GLY A 151 9.58 -0.70 4.04
N GLU A 152 9.17 -0.98 5.28
CA GLU A 152 8.95 -2.35 5.76
C GLU A 152 7.97 -2.39 6.95
N VAL A 153 7.02 -3.32 6.90
CA VAL A 153 6.14 -3.64 8.04
C VAL A 153 6.72 -4.78 8.87
N ARG A 154 6.85 -4.56 10.18
CA ARG A 154 7.41 -5.53 11.14
C ARG A 154 6.54 -5.73 12.38
N GLY A 155 5.57 -4.86 12.62
CA GLY A 155 4.77 -4.86 13.85
C GLY A 155 3.36 -4.31 13.65
N ARG A 156 2.85 -3.67 14.71
CA ARG A 156 1.44 -3.24 14.79
C ARG A 156 1.05 -2.22 13.71
N GLU A 157 2.03 -1.51 13.14
CA GLU A 157 1.83 -0.60 12.01
C GLU A 157 1.18 -1.27 10.80
N ALA A 158 1.24 -2.61 10.72
CA ALA A 158 0.56 -3.39 9.69
C ALA A 158 -0.95 -3.12 9.64
N MET A 159 -1.63 -3.06 10.80
CA MET A 159 -3.08 -2.80 10.81
C MET A 159 -3.38 -1.38 10.34
N THR A 160 -2.66 -0.40 10.90
CA THR A 160 -2.79 1.00 10.51
C THR A 160 -2.51 1.18 9.01
N PHE A 161 -1.59 0.42 8.42
CA PHE A 161 -1.31 0.44 6.98
C PHE A 161 -2.51 -0.07 6.18
N ILE A 162 -3.07 -1.20 6.59
CA ILE A 162 -4.25 -1.79 5.94
C ILE A 162 -5.47 -0.85 6.04
N GLU A 163 -5.69 -0.21 7.19
CA GLU A 163 -6.75 0.79 7.34
C GLU A 163 -6.49 2.03 6.47
N ALA A 164 -5.24 2.48 6.37
CA ALA A 164 -4.85 3.62 5.54
C ALA A 164 -5.19 3.41 4.06
N ILE A 165 -4.86 2.24 3.51
CA ILE A 165 -5.09 1.93 2.09
C ILE A 165 -6.57 1.74 1.77
N ASN A 166 -7.38 1.32 2.74
CA ASN A 166 -8.83 1.17 2.60
C ASN A 166 -9.62 2.47 2.79
N THR A 167 -8.99 3.54 3.29
CA THR A 167 -9.64 4.84 3.57
C THR A 167 -9.33 5.91 2.51
N GLY A 168 -8.97 5.48 1.30
CA GLY A 168 -8.79 6.37 0.14
C GLY A 168 -7.34 6.68 -0.22
N HIS A 169 -6.37 5.91 0.29
CA HIS A 169 -4.95 6.00 -0.07
C HIS A 169 -4.52 4.76 -0.88
N GLY A 170 -5.25 4.47 -1.97
CA GLY A 170 -4.92 3.37 -2.87
C GLY A 170 -3.59 3.56 -3.61
N GLY A 171 -3.05 2.51 -4.22
CA GLY A 171 -1.75 2.54 -4.91
C GLY A 171 -0.55 2.60 -3.97
N SER A 172 -0.82 2.30 -2.70
CA SER A 172 0.15 2.22 -1.62
C SER A 172 0.87 0.88 -1.65
N MET A 173 2.11 0.86 -1.16
CA MET A 173 2.90 -0.37 -1.14
C MET A 173 3.75 -0.48 0.11
N THR A 174 4.08 -1.72 0.47
CA THR A 174 5.03 -2.00 1.54
C THR A 174 5.85 -3.24 1.23
N THR A 175 6.93 -3.45 1.99
CA THR A 175 7.73 -4.67 1.90
C THR A 175 7.63 -5.51 3.17
N ILE A 176 7.77 -6.84 3.01
CA ILE A 176 7.75 -7.79 4.13
C ILE A 176 8.69 -8.98 3.87
N HIS A 177 9.30 -9.52 4.93
CA HIS A 177 10.13 -10.72 4.82
C HIS A 177 9.27 -11.99 4.86
N ALA A 178 9.20 -12.71 3.74
CA ALA A 178 8.52 -13.99 3.63
C ALA A 178 9.09 -14.85 2.49
N GLU A 179 8.99 -16.17 2.65
CA GLU A 179 9.45 -17.15 1.67
C GLU A 179 8.42 -17.41 0.55
N THR A 180 7.14 -17.16 0.84
CA THR A 180 6.05 -17.27 -0.13
C THR A 180 5.03 -16.14 0.06
N PRO A 181 4.23 -15.79 -0.96
CA PRO A 181 3.15 -14.82 -0.85
C PRO A 181 2.11 -15.15 0.21
N LYS A 182 1.72 -16.43 0.32
CA LYS A 182 0.75 -16.88 1.33
C LYS A 182 1.31 -16.67 2.74
N LEU A 183 2.60 -16.96 2.96
CA LEU A 183 3.27 -16.67 4.21
C LEU A 183 3.43 -15.15 4.45
N ALA A 184 3.59 -14.35 3.41
CA ALA A 184 3.62 -12.89 3.51
C ALA A 184 2.30 -12.35 4.07
N LEU A 185 1.17 -12.78 3.52
CA LEU A 185 -0.17 -12.40 4.01
C LEU A 185 -0.43 -12.89 5.44
N ALA A 186 -0.07 -14.13 5.74
CA ALA A 186 -0.17 -14.70 7.09
C ALA A 186 0.65 -13.91 8.11
N LYS A 187 1.91 -13.58 7.79
CA LYS A 187 2.77 -12.74 8.63
C LYS A 187 2.20 -11.35 8.83
N LEU A 188 1.68 -10.74 7.76
CA LEU A 188 1.04 -9.43 7.83
C LEU A 188 -0.17 -9.46 8.76
N ALA A 189 -0.98 -10.51 8.71
CA ALA A 189 -2.10 -10.72 9.64
C ALA A 189 -1.65 -10.85 11.10
N ILE A 190 -0.61 -11.65 11.37
CA ILE A 190 -0.03 -11.78 12.72
C ILE A 190 0.49 -10.43 13.24
N MET A 191 1.15 -9.66 12.38
CA MET A 191 1.63 -8.31 12.72
C MET A 191 0.47 -7.36 13.03
N ALA A 192 -0.58 -7.39 12.22
CA ALA A 192 -1.77 -6.57 12.38
C ALA A 192 -2.53 -6.88 13.69
N LEU A 193 -2.57 -8.16 14.12
CA LEU A 193 -3.16 -8.55 15.41
C LEU A 193 -2.45 -7.93 16.63
N LYS A 194 -1.20 -7.48 16.50
CA LYS A 194 -0.49 -6.74 17.56
C LYS A 194 -1.07 -5.33 17.80
N ALA A 195 -2.01 -4.89 16.97
CA ALA A 195 -2.82 -3.70 17.22
C ALA A 195 -3.89 -3.93 18.31
N GLU A 196 -4.07 -5.16 18.79
CA GLU A 196 -5.00 -5.53 19.88
C GLU A 196 -6.48 -5.20 19.56
N LEU A 197 -6.84 -5.23 18.27
CA LEU A 197 -8.23 -5.17 17.84
C LEU A 197 -8.94 -6.51 18.14
N PRO A 198 -10.25 -6.50 18.42
CA PRO A 198 -11.03 -7.70 18.70
C PRO A 198 -11.36 -8.49 17.43
N LEU A 199 -10.35 -8.82 16.63
CA LEU A 199 -10.46 -9.60 15.40
C LEU A 199 -9.79 -10.95 15.57
N THR A 200 -10.38 -11.99 15.00
CA THR A 200 -9.71 -13.29 14.91
C THR A 200 -8.60 -13.24 13.86
N TYR A 201 -7.65 -14.19 13.92
CA TYR A 201 -6.66 -14.35 12.85
C TYR A 201 -7.31 -14.59 11.48
N ALA A 202 -8.37 -15.39 11.43
CA ALA A 202 -9.07 -15.69 10.19
C ALA A 202 -9.73 -14.43 9.59
N ASP A 203 -10.38 -13.62 10.42
CA ASP A 203 -11.00 -12.36 9.96
C ASP A 203 -9.95 -11.34 9.53
N THR A 204 -8.85 -11.24 10.27
CA THR A 204 -7.73 -10.35 9.93
C THR A 204 -7.08 -10.75 8.60
N LEU A 205 -6.84 -12.05 8.38
CA LEU A 205 -6.28 -12.55 7.13
C LEU A 205 -7.23 -12.28 5.96
N ARG A 206 -8.54 -12.54 6.13
CA ARG A 206 -9.56 -12.26 5.10
C ARG A 206 -9.61 -10.77 4.75
N TYR A 207 -9.55 -9.91 5.77
CA TYR A 207 -9.52 -8.46 5.58
C TYR A 207 -8.26 -8.01 4.82
N ILE A 208 -7.10 -8.57 5.13
CA ILE A 208 -5.86 -8.27 4.41
C ILE A 208 -5.93 -8.76 2.96
N GLN A 209 -6.46 -9.96 2.71
CA GLN A 209 -6.62 -10.52 1.37
C GLN A 209 -7.57 -9.68 0.49
N SER A 210 -8.59 -9.06 1.07
CA SER A 210 -9.46 -8.12 0.34
C SER A 210 -8.84 -6.73 0.18
N SER A 211 -7.81 -6.38 0.94
CA SER A 211 -7.16 -5.06 0.91
C SER A 211 -5.95 -5.01 -0.02
N ILE A 212 -5.19 -6.11 -0.09
CA ILE A 212 -3.99 -6.25 -0.95
C ILE A 212 -4.40 -6.79 -2.31
N ASP A 213 -4.06 -6.06 -3.38
CA ASP A 213 -4.40 -6.46 -4.75
C ASP A 213 -3.41 -7.47 -5.32
N VAL A 214 -2.13 -7.30 -4.98
CA VAL A 214 -1.04 -8.14 -5.49
C VAL A 214 0.07 -8.28 -4.45
N VAL A 215 0.58 -9.50 -4.34
CA VAL A 215 1.82 -9.81 -3.64
C VAL A 215 2.88 -10.13 -4.67
N ILE A 216 3.99 -9.39 -4.65
CA ILE A 216 5.09 -9.55 -5.60
C ILE A 216 6.22 -10.25 -4.87
N GLN A 217 6.41 -11.54 -5.16
CA GLN A 217 7.45 -12.33 -4.53
C GLN A 217 8.77 -12.12 -5.27
N THR A 218 9.74 -11.51 -4.59
CA THR A 218 11.12 -11.39 -5.06
C THR A 218 11.97 -12.54 -4.54
N GLY A 219 13.04 -12.85 -5.26
CA GLY A 219 13.93 -13.95 -4.89
C GLY A 219 15.26 -13.93 -5.61
N ARG A 220 16.05 -14.97 -5.36
CA ARG A 220 17.34 -15.20 -6.01
C ARG A 220 17.38 -16.58 -6.63
N ALA A 221 17.89 -16.66 -7.85
CA ALA A 221 18.12 -17.92 -8.55
C ALA A 221 19.33 -17.76 -9.47
N GLY A 222 20.25 -18.73 -9.49
CA GLY A 222 21.41 -18.69 -10.38
C GLY A 222 22.37 -17.51 -10.18
N GLY A 223 22.33 -16.84 -9.02
CA GLY A 223 23.12 -15.63 -8.74
C GLY A 223 22.37 -14.32 -9.00
N ASP A 224 21.30 -14.36 -9.79
CA ASP A 224 20.48 -13.20 -10.13
C ASP A 224 19.41 -12.90 -9.08
N ARG A 225 18.93 -11.65 -9.06
CA ARG A 225 17.78 -11.19 -8.28
C ARG A 225 16.64 -10.88 -9.24
N GLY A 226 15.42 -11.23 -8.88
CA GLY A 226 14.26 -10.97 -9.72
C GLY A 226 12.93 -11.24 -9.04
N VAL A 227 11.86 -11.18 -9.83
CA VAL A 227 10.52 -11.58 -9.41
C VAL A 227 10.35 -13.07 -9.68
N LEU A 228 9.88 -13.80 -8.67
CA LEU A 228 9.51 -15.21 -8.76
C LEU A 228 8.05 -15.37 -9.17
N GLU A 229 7.14 -14.57 -8.62
CA GLU A 229 5.72 -14.61 -8.95
C GLU A 229 4.98 -13.30 -8.60
N PHE A 230 3.91 -13.03 -9.34
CA PHE A 230 2.85 -12.08 -8.97
C PHE A 230 1.65 -12.89 -8.46
N TYR A 231 1.48 -12.92 -7.15
CA TYR A 231 0.37 -13.61 -6.50
C TYR A 231 -0.79 -12.65 -6.28
N LEU A 232 -1.97 -13.01 -6.79
CA LEU A 232 -3.20 -12.23 -6.63
C LEU A 232 -4.04 -12.91 -5.56
N PRO A 233 -4.26 -12.30 -4.39
CA PRO A 233 -5.15 -12.87 -3.39
C PRO A 233 -6.57 -12.95 -3.96
N ASP A 234 -7.15 -14.14 -3.92
CA ASP A 234 -8.55 -14.34 -4.26
C ASP A 234 -9.40 -13.61 -3.21
N SER A 235 -10.28 -12.72 -3.66
CA SER A 235 -11.44 -12.33 -2.87
C SER A 235 -12.31 -13.58 -2.79
N ILE A 236 -12.24 -14.30 -1.66
CA ILE A 236 -13.04 -15.49 -1.43
C ILE A 236 -14.50 -15.15 -1.76
N ASP A 237 -15.06 -15.86 -2.74
CA ASP A 237 -16.48 -15.87 -3.06
C ASP A 237 -17.27 -16.00 -1.76
N HIS A 238 -18.25 -15.12 -1.54
CA HIS A 238 -19.23 -15.30 -0.48
C HIS A 238 -20.17 -16.47 -0.81
N GLY A 239 -19.64 -17.69 -0.76
CA GLY A 239 -20.43 -18.90 -0.59
C GLY A 239 -20.94 -18.93 0.83
N GLY A 240 -22.23 -18.66 1.02
CA GLY A 240 -22.94 -18.90 2.26
C GLY A 240 -22.83 -20.36 2.74
N PRO A 241 -23.25 -20.66 3.98
CA PRO A 241 -23.04 -21.96 4.59
C PRO A 241 -23.69 -23.06 3.74
N THR A 242 -22.91 -24.07 3.35
CA THR A 242 -23.46 -25.38 3.02
C THR A 242 -23.91 -26.00 4.34
N ASP A 243 -25.19 -25.82 4.66
CA ASP A 243 -25.88 -26.64 5.65
C ASP A 243 -25.85 -28.10 5.15
N VAL A 244 -25.30 -28.97 6.00
CA VAL A 244 -25.53 -30.42 5.98
C VAL A 244 -26.19 -30.77 7.31
#